data_AF-A0A948VEJ6-F1
#
_entry.id   AF-A0A948VEJ6-F1
#
_cell.length_a   1.000
_cell.length_b   1.000
_cell.length_c   1.000
_cell.angle_alpha   90.00
_cell.angle_beta   90.00
_cell.angle_gamma   90.00
#
_symmetry.space_group_name_H-M   'P 1'
#
loop_
_entity.id
_entity.type
_entity.pdbx_description
1 polymer ?
#
loop_
_entity_poly.entity_id
_entity_poly.type
_entity_poly.pdbx_seq_one_letter_code
_entity_poly.pdbx_strand_id
1 'polypeptide(L)'
;MVKIRKNIASMPSKLSTYYTDRISFIEDSLSFFPKQLNNTWCQMCASQKFSKSFLEVSSDVLSKPVNLYLSRKGKMLRELLSCIILNAAGKKLNSYKPLIAMMEIMESDTIMIDDIIDSSPERRGGPARILFMEREIPCCQAVFFIIQVGI
;
A
#
# COMPACT_ATOMS: atom_id res chain seq x y z
N MET A 1 -0.17 -4.20 -16.45
CA MET A 1 -1.06 -3.12 -16.96
C MET A 1 -2.27 -3.59 -17.79
N VAL A 2 -2.34 -4.84 -18.27
CA VAL A 2 -3.34 -5.25 -19.29
C VAL A 2 -4.74 -5.62 -18.72
N LYS A 3 -4.86 -6.11 -17.48
CA LYS A 3 -6.16 -6.60 -16.95
C LYS A 3 -7.09 -5.52 -16.37
N ILE A 4 -6.57 -4.44 -15.76
CA ILE A 4 -7.41 -3.39 -15.16
C ILE A 4 -8.16 -2.60 -16.23
N ARG A 5 -7.50 -2.28 -17.35
CA ARG A 5 -8.11 -1.52 -18.46
C ARG A 5 -9.25 -2.25 -19.15
N LYS A 6 -9.24 -3.60 -19.19
CA LYS A 6 -10.34 -4.39 -19.79
C LYS A 6 -11.67 -4.26 -19.02
N ASN A 7 -11.64 -4.07 -17.71
CA ASN A 7 -12.85 -3.97 -16.88
C ASN A 7 -13.47 -2.55 -16.84
N ILE A 8 -12.72 -1.52 -17.21
CA ILE A 8 -13.24 -0.14 -17.24
C ILE A 8 -14.23 0.02 -18.40
N ALA A 9 -14.02 -0.70 -19.51
CA ALA A 9 -14.88 -0.61 -20.70
C ALA A 9 -16.32 -1.13 -20.49
N SER A 10 -16.54 -2.02 -19.53
CA SER A 10 -17.86 -2.56 -19.20
C SER A 10 -18.58 -1.81 -18.07
N MET A 11 -17.97 -0.76 -17.53
CA MET A 11 -18.46 -0.04 -16.36
C MET A 11 -19.36 1.15 -16.77
N PRO A 12 -20.40 1.50 -15.99
CA PRO A 12 -21.17 2.72 -16.26
C PRO A 12 -20.28 3.95 -16.33
N SER A 13 -20.51 4.82 -17.33
CA SER A 13 -19.61 5.93 -17.67
C SER A 13 -19.27 6.85 -16.48
N LYS A 14 -20.25 7.17 -15.63
CA LYS A 14 -20.04 7.97 -14.42
C LYS A 14 -19.06 7.31 -13.45
N LEU A 15 -19.16 5.98 -13.28
CA LEU A 15 -18.29 5.24 -12.38
C LEU A 15 -16.90 5.05 -12.98
N SER A 16 -16.77 4.81 -14.28
CA SER A 16 -15.47 4.70 -14.95
C SER A 16 -14.67 6.01 -14.90
N THR A 17 -15.34 7.14 -15.09
CA THR A 17 -14.71 8.47 -14.96
C THR A 17 -14.26 8.70 -13.52
N TYR A 18 -15.16 8.48 -12.55
CA TYR A 18 -14.83 8.63 -11.14
C TYR A 18 -13.66 7.73 -10.72
N TYR A 19 -13.66 6.48 -11.14
CA TYR A 19 -12.58 5.52 -10.88
C TYR A 19 -11.24 5.99 -11.41
N THR A 20 -11.21 6.45 -12.68
CA THR A 20 -9.99 6.93 -13.33
C THR A 20 -9.42 8.16 -12.63
N ASP A 21 -10.28 9.12 -12.26
CA ASP A 21 -9.86 10.34 -11.56
C ASP A 21 -9.32 10.03 -10.15
N ARG A 22 -9.92 9.05 -9.46
CA ARG A 22 -9.56 8.72 -8.09
C ARG A 22 -8.31 7.86 -7.97
N ILE A 23 -8.02 7.02 -8.97
CA ILE A 23 -6.78 6.23 -8.97
C ILE A 23 -5.56 7.15 -8.82
N SER A 24 -5.47 8.23 -9.60
CA SER A 24 -4.34 9.15 -9.52
C SER A 24 -4.19 9.75 -8.12
N PHE A 25 -5.31 10.12 -7.48
CA PHE A 25 -5.31 10.62 -6.12
C PHE A 25 -4.80 9.57 -5.10
N ILE A 26 -5.23 8.32 -5.25
CA ILE A 26 -4.80 7.20 -4.39
C ILE A 26 -3.31 6.92 -4.63
N GLU A 27 -2.85 6.89 -5.87
CA GLU A 27 -1.43 6.70 -6.21
C GLU A 27 -0.55 7.82 -5.61
N ASP A 28 -1.00 9.06 -5.69
CA ASP A 28 -0.32 10.19 -5.06
C ASP A 28 -0.29 10.08 -3.54
N SER A 29 -1.25 9.38 -2.92
CA SER A 29 -1.27 9.12 -1.48
C SER A 29 -0.23 8.08 -1.05
N LEU A 30 0.23 7.21 -1.94
CA LEU A 30 1.26 6.23 -1.59
C LEU A 30 2.65 6.83 -1.42
N SER A 31 2.85 8.08 -1.85
CA SER A 31 4.11 8.82 -1.64
C SER A 31 4.47 9.03 -0.16
N PHE A 32 3.52 8.85 0.76
CA PHE A 32 3.75 8.89 2.20
C PHE A 32 4.58 7.69 2.71
N PHE A 33 4.57 6.57 1.98
CA PHE A 33 5.40 5.42 2.33
C PHE A 33 6.76 5.51 1.64
N PRO A 34 7.86 5.50 2.40
CA PRO A 34 9.18 5.76 1.83
C PRO A 34 9.72 4.52 1.10
N LYS A 35 10.42 4.77 -0.02
CA LYS A 35 11.19 3.73 -0.74
C LYS A 35 12.37 3.19 0.07
N GLN A 36 12.94 4.03 0.94
CA GLN A 36 13.93 3.67 1.94
C GLN A 36 13.59 4.39 3.24
N LEU A 37 13.57 3.65 4.34
CA LEU A 37 13.34 4.20 5.66
C LEU A 37 14.43 5.22 6.00
N ASN A 38 14.00 6.32 6.59
CA ASN A 38 14.87 7.38 7.05
C ASN A 38 14.42 7.88 8.42
N ASN A 39 15.30 8.60 9.10
CA ASN A 39 15.01 9.10 10.45
C ASN A 39 13.83 10.06 10.49
N THR A 40 13.53 10.80 9.42
CA THR A 40 12.33 11.66 9.37
C THR A 40 11.06 10.82 9.47
N TRP A 41 10.98 9.75 8.68
CA TRP A 41 9.83 8.85 8.69
C TRP A 41 9.73 8.05 9.99
N CYS A 42 10.85 7.54 10.52
CA CYS A 42 10.86 6.84 11.81
C CYS A 42 10.47 7.75 12.97
N GLN A 43 10.89 9.01 12.95
CA GLN A 43 10.51 9.98 13.97
C GLN A 43 9.02 10.34 13.88
N MET A 44 8.45 10.38 12.67
CA MET A 44 7.00 10.55 12.48
C MET A 44 6.20 9.36 13.06
N CYS A 45 6.63 8.12 12.81
CA CYS A 45 5.85 6.93 13.19
C CYS A 45 6.09 6.45 14.63
N ALA A 46 7.32 6.60 15.13
CA ALA A 46 7.73 6.01 16.41
C ALA A 46 8.32 7.04 17.38
N SER A 47 8.37 8.33 17.01
CA SER A 47 9.03 9.39 17.80
C SER A 47 10.50 9.06 18.15
N GLN A 48 11.15 8.20 17.35
CA GLN A 48 12.50 7.72 17.60
C GLN A 48 13.39 7.85 16.36
N LYS A 49 14.69 8.01 16.62
CA LYS A 49 15.74 7.94 15.60
C LYS A 49 16.50 6.63 15.76
N PHE A 50 16.88 6.05 14.64
CA PHE A 50 17.64 4.81 14.59
C PHE A 50 19.01 5.02 13.95
N SER A 51 19.92 4.07 14.21
CA SER A 51 21.22 4.04 13.56
C SER A 51 21.08 3.82 12.06
N LYS A 52 22.08 4.27 11.29
CA LYS A 52 22.11 4.09 9.83
C LYS A 52 22.01 2.62 9.42
N SER A 53 22.74 1.74 10.11
CA SER A 53 22.71 0.29 9.85
C SER A 53 21.33 -0.31 10.10
N PHE A 54 20.63 0.12 11.16
CA PHE A 54 19.26 -0.32 11.41
C PHE A 54 18.31 0.13 10.31
N LEU A 55 18.42 1.38 9.85
CA LEU A 55 17.57 1.90 8.77
C LEU A 55 17.81 1.18 7.43
N GLU A 56 19.05 0.83 7.12
CA GLU A 56 19.40 0.07 5.91
C GLU A 56 18.78 -1.34 5.95
N VAL A 57 19.01 -2.09 7.04
CA VAL A 57 18.42 -3.43 7.20
C VAL A 57 16.89 -3.37 7.22
N SER A 58 16.32 -2.41 7.94
CA SER A 58 14.87 -2.23 8.02
C SER A 58 14.26 -1.81 6.68
N SER A 59 14.97 -1.03 5.85
CA SER A 59 14.51 -0.71 4.50
C SER A 59 14.46 -1.95 3.61
N ASP A 60 15.42 -2.86 3.78
CA ASP A 60 15.48 -4.10 3.03
C ASP A 60 14.37 -5.08 3.42
N VAL A 61 14.06 -5.11 4.72
CA VAL A 61 13.03 -5.96 5.30
C VAL A 61 11.63 -5.39 5.10
N LEU A 62 11.44 -4.06 5.19
CA LEU A 62 10.13 -3.40 5.18
C LEU A 62 9.83 -2.68 3.86
N SER A 63 10.62 -1.65 3.56
CA SER A 63 10.31 -0.76 2.43
C SER A 63 10.38 -1.50 1.11
N LYS A 64 11.40 -2.32 0.86
CA LYS A 64 11.57 -3.02 -0.43
C LYS A 64 10.41 -3.96 -0.77
N PRO A 65 9.98 -4.90 0.10
CA PRO A 65 8.85 -5.78 -0.21
C PRO A 65 7.54 -5.00 -0.35
N VAL A 66 7.21 -4.11 0.58
CA VAL A 66 5.96 -3.32 0.48
C VAL A 66 5.92 -2.51 -0.81
N ASN A 67 6.99 -1.80 -1.16
CA ASN A 67 7.06 -1.04 -2.42
C ASN A 67 6.96 -1.93 -3.66
N LEU A 68 7.43 -3.19 -3.61
CA LEU A 68 7.23 -4.14 -4.70
C LEU A 68 5.73 -4.43 -4.90
N TYR A 69 5.00 -4.72 -3.83
CA TYR A 69 3.56 -4.98 -3.92
C TYR A 69 2.78 -3.73 -4.34
N LEU A 70 3.10 -2.57 -3.77
CA LEU A 70 2.50 -1.28 -4.17
C LEU A 70 2.77 -0.93 -5.64
N SER A 71 3.97 -1.26 -6.17
CA SER A 71 4.27 -1.04 -7.60
C SER A 71 3.39 -1.90 -8.53
N ARG A 72 2.87 -3.02 -8.03
CA ARG A 72 1.98 -3.93 -8.76
C ARG A 72 0.54 -3.46 -8.59
N LYS A 73 0.20 -2.37 -9.28
CA LYS A 73 -1.10 -1.68 -9.21
C LYS A 73 -2.29 -2.65 -9.04
N GLY A 74 -3.05 -2.42 -7.98
CA GLY A 74 -4.24 -3.18 -7.64
C GLY A 74 -5.51 -2.62 -8.28
N LYS A 75 -6.65 -3.16 -7.84
CA LYS A 75 -7.96 -2.60 -8.19
C LYS A 75 -8.29 -1.38 -7.33
N MET A 76 -7.62 -1.20 -6.19
CA MET A 76 -7.81 -0.09 -5.23
C MET A 76 -9.29 0.08 -4.83
N LEU A 77 -10.00 -1.04 -4.68
CA LEU A 77 -11.45 -1.03 -4.49
C LEU A 77 -11.81 -0.49 -3.11
N ARG A 78 -11.03 -0.83 -2.07
CA ARG A 78 -11.29 -0.40 -0.69
C ARG A 78 -11.10 1.11 -0.56
N GLU A 79 -10.03 1.63 -1.14
CA GLU A 79 -9.67 3.05 -1.17
C GLU A 79 -10.71 3.86 -1.95
N LEU A 80 -11.16 3.32 -3.10
CA LEU A 80 -12.22 3.93 -3.90
C LEU A 80 -13.53 4.00 -3.12
N LEU A 81 -13.94 2.91 -2.45
CA LEU A 81 -15.14 2.88 -1.62
C LEU A 81 -15.04 3.88 -0.46
N SER A 82 -13.89 3.94 0.22
CA SER A 82 -13.64 4.96 1.26
C SER A 82 -13.76 6.38 0.71
N CYS A 83 -13.24 6.66 -0.48
CA CYS A 83 -13.41 7.97 -1.12
C CYS A 83 -14.88 8.30 -1.39
N ILE A 84 -15.68 7.31 -1.82
CA ILE A 84 -17.12 7.49 -2.07
C ILE A 84 -17.84 7.81 -0.76
N ILE A 85 -17.56 7.06 0.31
CA ILE A 85 -18.16 7.26 1.64
C ILE A 85 -17.79 8.63 2.21
N LEU A 86 -16.52 9.02 2.14
CA LEU A 86 -16.06 10.34 2.59
C LEU A 86 -16.75 11.48 1.83
N ASN A 87 -16.87 11.35 0.50
CA ASN A 87 -17.58 12.34 -0.31
C ASN A 87 -19.08 12.40 0.05
N ALA A 88 -19.74 11.26 0.23
CA ALA A 88 -21.13 11.20 0.67
C ALA A 88 -21.34 11.83 2.06
N ALA A 89 -20.35 11.72 2.95
CA ALA A 89 -20.34 12.38 4.25
C ALA A 89 -19.92 13.86 4.21
N GLY A 90 -19.72 14.46 3.03
CA GLY A 90 -19.31 15.85 2.85
C GLY A 90 -17.89 16.15 3.33
N LYS A 91 -17.03 15.13 3.47
CA LYS A 91 -15.64 15.28 3.93
C LYS A 91 -14.71 15.61 2.76
N LYS A 92 -13.66 16.39 3.05
CA LYS A 92 -12.60 16.73 2.08
C LYS A 92 -11.58 15.59 2.00
N LEU A 93 -11.50 14.90 0.87
CA LEU A 93 -10.59 13.76 0.68
C LEU A 93 -9.13 14.06 1.02
N ASN A 94 -8.64 15.26 0.71
CA ASN A 94 -7.25 15.66 0.99
C ASN A 94 -6.89 15.54 2.48
N SER A 95 -7.85 15.76 3.39
CA SER A 95 -7.65 15.62 4.84
C SER A 95 -7.51 14.17 5.29
N TYR A 96 -7.91 13.21 4.45
CA TYR A 96 -7.87 11.78 4.72
C TYR A 96 -6.87 11.05 3.82
N LYS A 97 -6.03 11.79 3.10
CA LYS A 97 -5.02 11.23 2.20
C LYS A 97 -4.06 10.25 2.91
N PRO A 98 -3.57 10.54 4.14
CA PRO A 98 -2.75 9.57 4.89
C PRO A 98 -3.51 8.28 5.22
N LEU A 99 -4.77 8.39 5.65
CA LEU A 99 -5.60 7.22 5.96
C LEU A 99 -5.83 6.33 4.73
N ILE A 100 -6.11 6.95 3.58
CA ILE A 100 -6.30 6.23 2.32
C ILE A 100 -5.00 5.53 1.89
N ALA A 101 -3.85 6.19 2.06
CA ALA A 101 -2.55 5.57 1.80
C ALA A 101 -2.31 4.35 2.71
N MET A 102 -2.61 4.49 4.00
CA MET A 102 -2.49 3.40 4.98
C MET A 102 -3.35 2.20 4.61
N MET A 103 -4.58 2.41 4.12
CA MET A 103 -5.45 1.32 3.67
C MET A 103 -4.82 0.45 2.57
N GLU A 104 -4.25 1.07 1.53
CA GLU A 104 -3.63 0.31 0.42
C GLU A 104 -2.32 -0.38 0.86
N ILE A 105 -1.59 0.24 1.79
CA ILE A 105 -0.40 -0.36 2.41
C ILE A 105 -0.81 -1.61 3.21
N MET A 106 -1.87 -1.53 4.03
CA MET A 106 -2.41 -2.69 4.75
C MET A 106 -2.88 -3.78 3.80
N GLU A 107 -3.59 -3.40 2.73
CA GLU A 107 -4.05 -4.37 1.73
C GLU A 107 -2.87 -5.09 1.09
N SER A 108 -1.84 -4.35 0.67
CA SER A 108 -0.63 -4.92 0.07
C SER A 108 0.08 -5.88 1.04
N ASP A 109 0.09 -5.55 2.32
CA ASP A 109 0.69 -6.36 3.37
C ASP A 109 -0.07 -7.66 3.61
N THR A 110 -1.41 -7.58 3.73
CA THR A 110 -2.25 -8.78 3.86
C THR A 110 -2.13 -9.71 2.66
N ILE A 111 -2.05 -9.16 1.44
CA ILE A 111 -1.84 -9.95 0.22
C ILE A 111 -0.48 -10.65 0.22
N MET A 112 0.55 -10.02 0.77
CA MET A 112 1.87 -10.63 0.89
C MET A 112 1.85 -11.82 1.86
N ILE A 113 1.13 -11.69 2.99
CA ILE A 113 0.91 -12.80 3.93
C ILE A 113 0.13 -13.93 3.25
N ASP A 114 -0.97 -13.60 2.56
CA ASP A 114 -1.79 -14.58 1.84
C ASP A 114 -0.95 -15.31 0.79
N ASP A 115 -0.10 -14.60 0.04
CA ASP A 115 0.82 -15.20 -0.92
C ASP A 115 1.70 -16.26 -0.23
N ILE A 116 2.31 -15.93 0.92
CA ILE A 116 3.13 -16.87 1.71
C ILE A 116 2.33 -18.09 2.17
N ILE A 117 1.15 -17.88 2.76
CA ILE A 117 0.29 -18.95 3.28
C ILE A 117 -0.16 -19.89 2.15
N ASP A 118 -0.57 -19.30 1.02
CA ASP A 118 -1.09 -20.03 -0.14
C ASP A 118 0.02 -20.62 -1.01
N SER A 119 1.30 -20.35 -0.70
CA SER A 119 2.46 -20.71 -1.54
C SER A 119 2.29 -20.25 -3.00
N SER A 120 1.71 -19.07 -3.21
CA SER A 120 1.38 -18.55 -4.53
C SER A 120 2.65 -18.17 -5.31
N PRO A 121 3.03 -18.84 -6.42
CA PRO A 121 4.29 -18.53 -7.10
C PRO A 121 4.29 -17.17 -7.81
N GLU A 122 3.12 -16.64 -8.16
CA GLU A 122 2.96 -15.41 -8.94
C GLU A 122 1.84 -14.53 -8.41
N ARG A 123 2.08 -13.21 -8.47
CA ARG A 123 1.09 -12.17 -8.15
C ARG A 123 1.11 -11.06 -9.18
N ARG A 124 -0.07 -10.81 -9.80
CA ARG A 124 -0.31 -9.71 -10.75
C ARG A 124 0.69 -9.66 -11.94
N GLY A 125 1.13 -10.83 -12.40
CA GLY A 125 2.02 -10.98 -13.57
C GLY A 125 3.51 -10.87 -13.27
N GLY A 126 3.90 -10.97 -12.00
CA GLY A 126 5.30 -11.16 -11.58
C GLY A 126 5.38 -12.17 -10.44
N PRO A 127 6.59 -12.59 -10.02
CA PRO A 127 6.75 -13.57 -8.95
C PRO A 127 6.22 -13.00 -7.64
N ALA A 128 5.34 -13.72 -6.92
CA ALA A 128 5.12 -13.38 -5.51
C ALA A 128 6.45 -13.65 -4.80
N ARG A 129 6.93 -12.73 -3.97
CA ARG A 129 8.32 -12.78 -3.49
C ARG A 129 8.54 -13.84 -2.37
N ILE A 130 7.79 -14.94 -2.42
CA ILE A 130 7.93 -16.11 -1.53
C ILE A 130 9.29 -16.82 -1.71
N LEU A 131 10.03 -16.56 -2.79
CA LEU A 131 11.34 -17.17 -3.04
C LEU A 131 12.49 -16.67 -2.13
N PHE A 132 12.26 -15.70 -1.24
CA PHE A 132 13.25 -15.28 -0.23
C PHE A 132 12.65 -15.39 1.18
N MET A 133 12.28 -16.62 1.54
CA MET A 133 11.91 -17.06 2.89
C MET A 133 12.98 -16.64 3.90
N GLU A 134 12.66 -15.70 4.78
CA GLU A 134 13.19 -15.49 6.16
C GLU A 134 12.95 -14.04 6.64
N ARG A 135 12.76 -13.07 5.73
CA ARG A 135 12.65 -11.63 6.09
C ARG A 135 11.26 -11.02 5.91
N GLU A 136 10.27 -11.72 5.35
CA GLU A 136 8.96 -11.13 5.01
C GLU A 136 7.93 -11.16 6.15
N ILE A 137 7.98 -12.12 7.08
CA ILE A 137 7.08 -12.15 8.25
C ILE A 137 7.30 -10.93 9.17
N PRO A 138 8.56 -10.54 9.50
CA PRO A 138 8.82 -9.30 10.23
C PRO A 138 8.29 -8.04 9.51
N CYS A 139 8.21 -8.07 8.18
CA CYS A 139 7.68 -6.96 7.41
C CYS A 139 6.21 -6.70 7.75
N CYS A 140 5.41 -7.76 7.69
CA CYS A 140 3.96 -7.65 7.82
C CYS A 140 3.55 -7.23 9.23
N GLN A 141 4.20 -7.82 10.23
CA GLN A 141 3.99 -7.48 11.63
C GLN A 141 4.27 -5.98 11.91
N ALA A 142 5.32 -5.44 11.29
CA ALA A 142 5.73 -4.06 11.50
C ALA A 142 4.81 -3.06 10.77
N VAL A 143 4.36 -3.37 9.54
CA VAL A 143 3.37 -2.54 8.83
C VAL A 143 2.08 -2.45 9.65
N PHE A 144 1.60 -3.58 10.19
CA PHE A 144 0.43 -3.61 11.04
C PHE A 144 0.61 -2.76 12.31
N PHE A 145 1.78 -2.85 12.95
CA PHE A 145 2.09 -2.08 14.16
C PHE A 145 2.19 -0.57 13.88
N ILE A 146 2.88 -0.16 12.82
CA ILE A 146 3.01 1.25 12.40
C ILE A 146 1.62 1.87 12.14
N ILE A 147 0.68 1.07 11.65
CA ILE A 147 -0.66 1.54 11.32
C ILE A 147 -1.57 1.60 12.56
N GLN A 148 -1.44 0.66 13.50
CA GLN A 148 -2.19 0.69 14.76
C GLN A 148 -1.75 1.79 15.73
N VAL A 149 -0.47 2.19 15.70
CA VAL A 149 0.06 3.23 16.61
C VAL A 149 -0.38 4.64 16.19
N GLY A 150 -0.98 4.81 15.01
CA GLY A 150 -1.55 6.06 14.54
C GLY A 150 -0.47 7.07 14.15
N ILE A 151 -0.27 7.23 12.85
CA ILE A 151 0.33 8.45 12.27
C ILE A 151 -0.73 9.55 12.27
#